data_AF-A0A1H3IR99-F1
#
_entry.id   AF-A0A1H3IR99-F1
#
_cell.length_a   1.000
_cell.length_b   1.000
_cell.length_c   1.000
_cell.angle_alpha   90.00
_cell.angle_beta   90.00
_cell.angle_gamma   90.00
#
_symmetry.space_group_name_H-M   'P 1'
#
loop_
_entity.id
_entity.type
_entity.pdbx_description
1 polymer ?
#
loop_
_entity_poly.entity_id
_entity_poly.type
_entity_poly.pdbx_seq_one_letter_code
_entity_poly.pdbx_strand_id
1 'polypeptide(L)'
;MNIDKTKLKSLLWSVVASWKADDGDLQRHTTALDEILGDKTVEEVALLLIAENDRLEVEGDSSKTLLRDAIAREDQLKAENETLRTALGDLLSLYEADDGCRSLPEYIAGRAAMGKGEQP
;
A
#
# COMPACT_ATOMS: atom_id res chain seq x y z
N MET A 1 -9.85 -19.03 6.19
CA MET A 1 -11.15 -19.73 5.95
C MET A 1 -11.47 -19.69 4.47
N ASN A 2 -11.85 -20.81 3.83
CA ASN A 2 -12.15 -20.89 2.40
C ASN A 2 -13.63 -21.26 2.16
N ILE A 3 -14.54 -20.34 2.49
CA ILE A 3 -15.98 -20.43 2.20
C ILE A 3 -16.33 -19.21 1.35
N ASP A 4 -17.19 -19.39 0.35
CA ASP A 4 -17.77 -18.27 -0.40
C ASP A 4 -18.68 -17.45 0.53
N LYS A 5 -18.11 -16.36 1.09
CA LYS A 5 -18.79 -15.46 2.02
C LYS A 5 -20.01 -14.77 1.40
N THR A 6 -20.02 -14.57 0.08
CA THR A 6 -21.15 -13.94 -0.63
C THR A 6 -22.31 -14.92 -0.74
N LYS A 7 -22.04 -16.17 -1.15
CA LYS A 7 -23.05 -17.23 -1.22
C LYS A 7 -23.59 -17.59 0.17
N LEU A 8 -22.72 -17.66 1.18
CA LEU A 8 -23.10 -17.89 2.59
C LEU A 8 -24.07 -16.81 3.09
N LYS A 9 -23.74 -15.52 2.88
CA LYS A 9 -24.62 -14.40 3.26
C LYS A 9 -25.99 -14.51 2.60
N SER A 10 -26.03 -14.77 1.30
CA SER A 10 -27.30 -14.90 0.55
C SER A 10 -28.16 -16.05 1.11
N LEU A 11 -27.57 -17.22 1.32
CA LEU A 11 -28.27 -18.40 1.86
C LEU A 11 -28.79 -18.17 3.29
N LEU A 12 -28.00 -17.56 4.17
CA LEU A 12 -28.46 -17.21 5.51
C LEU A 12 -29.69 -16.29 5.47
N TRP A 13 -29.72 -15.31 4.57
CA TRP A 13 -30.90 -14.46 4.40
C TRP A 13 -32.11 -15.23 3.88
N SER A 14 -31.93 -16.14 2.92
CA SER A 14 -33.01 -16.99 2.41
C SER A 14 -33.58 -17.89 3.50
N VAL A 15 -32.74 -18.54 4.32
CA VAL A 15 -33.19 -19.35 5.46
C VAL A 15 -34.00 -18.52 6.44
N VAL A 16 -33.51 -17.34 6.83
CA VAL A 16 -34.23 -16.44 7.75
C VAL A 16 -35.55 -15.95 7.15
N ALA A 17 -35.57 -15.64 5.86
CA ALA A 17 -36.79 -15.18 5.18
C ALA A 17 -37.85 -16.28 5.12
N SER A 18 -37.50 -17.49 4.68
CA SER A 18 -38.43 -18.62 4.62
C SER A 18 -38.92 -19.04 6.00
N TRP A 19 -38.06 -19.00 7.03
CA TRP A 19 -38.48 -19.26 8.41
C TRP A 19 -39.49 -18.23 8.92
N LYS A 20 -39.26 -16.94 8.65
CA LYS A 20 -40.19 -15.87 9.06
C LYS A 20 -41.52 -15.89 8.30
N ALA A 21 -41.49 -16.33 7.04
CA ALA A 21 -42.66 -16.38 6.18
C ALA A 21 -43.47 -17.68 6.34
N ASP A 22 -42.99 -18.65 7.13
CA ASP A 22 -43.51 -20.02 7.18
C ASP A 22 -43.63 -20.63 5.78
N ASP A 23 -42.61 -20.38 4.96
CA ASP A 23 -42.56 -20.79 3.56
C ASP A 23 -42.03 -22.23 3.42
N GLY A 24 -42.59 -22.98 2.47
CA GLY A 24 -42.22 -24.37 2.18
C GLY A 24 -40.77 -24.54 1.68
N ASP A 25 -40.12 -23.45 1.26
CA ASP A 25 -38.74 -23.45 0.77
C ASP A 25 -37.69 -23.51 1.89
N LEU A 26 -38.07 -23.41 3.18
CA LEU A 26 -37.13 -23.43 4.31
C LEU A 26 -36.17 -24.63 4.25
N GLN A 27 -36.71 -25.84 4.01
CA GLN A 27 -35.92 -27.06 4.00
C GLN A 27 -34.91 -27.11 2.84
N ARG A 28 -35.26 -26.52 1.70
CA ARG A 28 -34.35 -26.38 0.55
C ARG A 28 -33.20 -25.44 0.89
N HIS A 29 -33.50 -24.31 1.53
CA HIS A 29 -32.48 -23.34 1.91
C HIS A 29 -31.56 -23.85 3.02
N THR A 30 -32.07 -24.61 4.00
CA THR A 30 -31.22 -25.22 5.02
C THR A 30 -30.34 -26.32 4.45
N THR A 31 -30.84 -27.14 3.52
CA THR A 31 -30.02 -28.15 2.81
C THR A 31 -28.88 -27.49 2.02
N ALA A 32 -29.17 -26.43 1.27
CA ALA A 32 -28.14 -25.69 0.54
C ALA A 32 -27.16 -24.96 1.46
N LEU A 33 -27.60 -24.57 2.67
CA LEU A 33 -26.73 -24.03 3.71
C LEU A 33 -25.80 -25.11 4.27
N ASP A 34 -26.30 -26.32 4.54
CA ASP A 34 -25.46 -27.43 5.00
C ASP A 34 -24.40 -27.80 3.95
N GLU A 35 -24.76 -27.81 2.67
CA GLU A 35 -23.80 -28.04 1.57
C GLU A 35 -22.64 -27.02 1.53
N ILE A 36 -22.92 -25.73 1.80
CA ILE A 36 -21.86 -24.71 1.80
C ILE A 36 -21.02 -24.71 3.07
N LEU A 37 -21.61 -25.10 4.20
CA LEU A 37 -20.91 -25.19 5.47
C LEU A 37 -20.03 -26.44 5.55
N GLY A 38 -20.42 -27.52 4.86
CA GLY A 38 -19.73 -28.81 4.90
C GLY A 38 -19.75 -29.39 6.31
N ASP A 39 -18.58 -29.71 6.86
CA ASP A 39 -18.46 -30.27 8.21
C ASP A 39 -18.61 -29.22 9.33
N LYS A 40 -18.77 -27.94 8.98
CA LYS A 40 -18.84 -26.85 9.96
C LYS A 40 -20.25 -26.52 10.34
N THR A 41 -20.44 -26.08 11.58
CA THR A 41 -21.70 -25.45 11.99
C THR A 41 -21.72 -23.96 11.62
N VAL A 42 -22.91 -23.36 11.59
CA VAL A 42 -23.07 -21.90 11.44
C VAL A 42 -22.30 -21.14 12.53
N GLU A 43 -22.31 -21.66 13.76
CA GLU A 43 -21.60 -21.07 14.90
C GLU A 43 -20.08 -21.09 14.68
N GLU A 44 -19.52 -22.22 14.27
CA GLU A 44 -18.08 -22.33 13.97
C GLU A 44 -17.67 -21.38 12.83
N VAL A 45 -18.49 -21.27 11.79
CA VAL A 45 -18.23 -20.31 10.70
C VAL A 45 -18.35 -18.87 11.19
N ALA A 46 -19.29 -18.56 12.07
CA ALA A 46 -19.39 -17.24 12.68
C ALA A 46 -18.15 -16.89 13.53
N LEU A 47 -17.67 -17.81 14.37
CA LEU A 47 -16.45 -17.63 15.15
C LEU A 47 -15.22 -17.45 14.26
N LEU A 48 -15.11 -18.23 13.18
CA LEU A 48 -14.02 -18.08 12.20
C LEU A 48 -14.09 -16.74 11.45
N LEU A 49 -15.29 -16.24 11.15
CA LEU A 49 -15.47 -14.92 10.51
C LEU A 49 -15.10 -13.78 11.45
N ILE A 50 -15.42 -13.88 12.74
CA ILE A 50 -15.02 -12.91 13.75
C ILE A 50 -13.49 -12.89 13.88
N ALA A 51 -12.86 -14.05 14.07
CA ALA A 51 -11.41 -14.13 14.18
C ALA A 51 -10.69 -13.64 12.91
N GLU A 52 -11.26 -13.89 11.73
CA GLU A 52 -10.72 -13.37 10.47
C GLU A 52 -10.87 -11.84 10.36
N ASN A 53 -11.98 -11.26 10.84
CA ASN A 53 -12.14 -9.81 10.88
C ASN A 53 -11.14 -9.16 11.83
N ASP A 54 -10.96 -9.70 13.04
CA ASP A 54 -9.98 -9.19 14.01
C ASP A 54 -8.56 -9.22 13.41
N ARG A 55 -8.21 -10.31 12.71
CA ARG A 55 -6.93 -10.44 12.00
C ARG A 55 -6.78 -9.37 10.90
N LEU A 56 -7.82 -9.16 10.10
CA LEU A 56 -7.81 -8.16 9.02
C LEU A 56 -7.76 -6.72 9.55
N GLU A 57 -8.37 -6.44 10.71
CA GLU A 57 -8.26 -5.13 11.37
C GLU A 57 -6.81 -4.85 11.81
N VAL A 58 -6.19 -5.81 12.49
CA VAL A 58 -4.77 -5.70 12.92
C VAL A 58 -3.83 -5.55 11.73
N GLU A 59 -4.04 -6.32 10.66
CA GLU A 59 -3.27 -6.24 9.43
C GLU A 59 -3.45 -4.89 8.72
N GLY A 60 -4.69 -4.38 8.70
CA GLY A 60 -5.01 -3.06 8.17
C GLY A 60 -4.33 -1.94 8.93
N ASP A 61 -4.33 -1.99 10.26
CA ASP A 61 -3.69 -0.97 11.10
C ASP A 61 -2.15 -1.02 11.05
N SER A 62 -1.59 -2.22 10.96
CA SER A 62 -0.16 -2.41 10.71
C SER A 62 0.24 -1.81 9.35
N SER A 63 -0.55 -2.08 8.30
CA SER A 63 -0.31 -1.54 6.96
C SER A 63 -0.41 -0.01 6.92
N LYS A 64 -1.39 0.59 7.61
CA LYS A 64 -1.50 2.06 7.73
C LYS A 64 -0.29 2.67 8.41
N THR A 65 0.22 2.04 9.47
CA THR A 65 1.41 2.50 10.19
C THR A 65 2.64 2.49 9.28
N LEU A 66 2.88 1.38 8.57
CA LEU A 66 3.99 1.27 7.61
C LEU A 66 3.89 2.31 6.49
N LEU A 67 2.68 2.55 5.97
CA LEU A 67 2.46 3.56 4.94
C LEU A 67 2.77 4.97 5.46
N ARG A 68 2.34 5.30 6.68
CA ARG A 68 2.66 6.60 7.31
C ARG A 68 4.17 6.79 7.47
N ASP A 69 4.88 5.77 7.94
CA ASP A 69 6.32 5.82 8.12
C ASP A 69 7.06 5.96 6.78
N ALA A 70 6.59 5.28 5.73
CA ALA A 70 7.14 5.40 4.38
C ALA A 70 6.96 6.81 3.82
N ILE A 71 5.78 7.42 3.99
CA ILE A 71 5.51 8.80 3.57
C ILE A 71 6.42 9.77 4.32
N ALA A 72 6.52 9.64 5.66
CA ALA A 72 7.38 10.50 6.46
C ALA A 72 8.86 10.39 6.03
N ARG A 73 9.33 9.18 5.72
CA ARG A 73 10.68 8.96 5.19
C ARG A 73 10.86 9.57 3.79
N GLU A 74 9.86 9.48 2.93
CA GLU A 74 9.91 10.11 1.60
C GLU A 74 10.04 11.63 1.71
N ASP A 75 9.25 12.25 2.57
CA ASP A 75 9.30 13.70 2.81
C ASP A 75 10.67 14.12 3.39
N GLN A 76 11.22 13.33 4.31
CA GLN A 76 12.57 13.54 4.82
C GLN A 76 13.61 13.46 3.70
N LEU A 77 13.57 12.42 2.86
CA LEU A 77 14.52 12.24 1.76
C LEU A 77 14.41 13.36 0.72
N LYS A 78 13.21 13.91 0.48
CA LYS A 78 13.02 15.08 -0.39
C LYS A 78 13.67 16.33 0.22
N ALA A 79 13.48 16.57 1.51
CA ALA A 79 14.09 17.71 2.20
C ALA A 79 15.63 17.62 2.22
N GLU A 80 16.17 16.43 2.47
CA GLU A 80 17.61 16.17 2.40
C GLU A 80 18.14 16.35 0.97
N ASN A 81 17.45 15.84 -0.05
CA ASN A 81 17.83 16.05 -1.45
C ASN A 81 17.87 17.53 -1.82
N GLU A 82 16.88 18.31 -1.39
CA GLU A 82 16.85 19.74 -1.67
C GLU A 82 18.01 20.46 -0.99
N THR A 83 18.27 20.13 0.29
CA THR A 83 19.42 20.66 1.03
C THR A 83 20.75 20.35 0.32
N LEU A 84 20.92 19.12 -0.16
CA LEU A 84 22.13 18.70 -0.89
C LEU A 84 22.26 19.42 -2.24
N ARG A 85 21.16 19.64 -2.96
CA ARG A 85 21.16 20.40 -4.21
C ARG A 85 21.56 21.85 -4.00
N THR A 86 21.05 22.49 -2.94
CA THR A 86 21.47 23.85 -2.57
C THR A 86 22.95 23.89 -2.23
N ALA A 87 23.43 23.00 -1.36
CA ALA A 87 24.84 22.95 -0.98
C ALA A 87 25.78 22.70 -2.18
N LEU A 88 25.34 21.87 -3.13
CA LEU A 88 26.08 21.65 -4.37
C LEU A 88 26.12 22.92 -5.23
N GLY A 89 25.00 23.64 -5.35
CA GLY A 89 24.92 24.94 -6.03
C GLY A 89 25.83 25.99 -5.41
N ASP A 90 25.89 26.06 -4.08
CA ASP A 90 26.76 26.97 -3.34
C ASP A 90 28.24 26.63 -3.57
N LEU A 91 28.61 25.34 -3.51
CA LEU A 91 29.97 24.88 -3.81
C LEU A 91 30.39 25.18 -5.25
N LEU A 92 29.51 24.96 -6.21
CA LEU A 92 29.75 25.31 -7.61
C LEU A 92 29.95 26.82 -7.76
N SER A 93 29.14 27.63 -7.09
CA SER A 93 29.27 29.08 -7.12
C SER A 93 30.60 29.54 -6.52
N LEU A 94 31.03 28.95 -5.41
CA LEU A 94 32.33 29.21 -4.79
C LEU A 94 33.48 28.81 -5.71
N TYR A 95 33.40 27.63 -6.32
CA TYR A 95 34.40 27.14 -7.26
C TYR A 95 34.49 28.03 -8.52
N GLU A 96 33.35 28.50 -9.02
CA GLU A 96 33.32 29.45 -10.12
C GLU A 96 33.77 30.84 -9.70
N ALA A 97 33.58 31.27 -8.46
CA ALA A 97 33.99 32.61 -8.01
C ALA A 97 35.48 32.69 -7.62
N ASP A 98 36.14 31.57 -7.39
CA ASP A 98 37.56 31.53 -7.02
C ASP A 98 38.48 31.66 -8.26
N ASP A 99 39.07 32.85 -8.44
CA ASP A 99 40.00 33.16 -9.52
C ASP A 99 41.26 32.26 -9.51
N GLY A 100 41.64 31.74 -8.33
CA GLY A 100 42.71 30.74 -8.21
C GLY A 100 42.35 29.44 -8.93
N CYS A 101 41.17 28.88 -8.66
CA CYS A 101 40.64 27.69 -9.32
C CYS A 101 40.45 27.86 -10.82
N ARG A 102 40.01 29.04 -11.29
CA ARG A 102 39.83 29.32 -12.73
C ARG A 102 41.12 29.25 -13.55
N SER A 103 42.25 29.50 -12.91
CA SER A 103 43.57 29.49 -13.54
C SER A 103 44.19 28.09 -13.63
N LEU A 104 43.60 27.09 -12.94
CA LEU A 104 44.11 25.72 -12.94
C LEU A 104 43.92 25.07 -14.33
N PRO A 105 44.95 24.38 -14.87
CA PRO A 105 44.86 23.68 -16.15
C PRO A 105 43.69 22.69 -16.22
N GLU A 106 43.38 22.01 -15.11
CA GLU A 106 42.28 21.05 -15.00
C GLU A 106 40.91 21.72 -15.15
N TYR A 107 40.73 22.94 -14.63
CA TYR A 107 39.49 23.73 -14.78
C TYR A 107 39.26 24.13 -16.24
N ILE A 108 40.32 24.63 -16.90
CA ILE A 108 40.27 25.06 -18.30
C ILE A 108 39.94 23.86 -19.21
N ALA A 109 40.58 22.70 -18.97
CA ALA A 109 40.32 21.46 -19.70
C ALA A 109 38.89 20.93 -19.48
N GLY A 110 38.39 20.96 -18.23
CA GLY A 110 37.04 20.52 -17.89
C GLY A 110 35.94 21.41 -18.51
N ARG A 111 36.10 22.74 -18.47
CA ARG A 111 35.17 23.68 -19.13
C ARG A 111 35.16 23.52 -20.65
N ALA A 112 36.32 23.33 -21.27
CA ALA A 112 36.41 23.10 -22.72
C ALA A 112 35.75 21.77 -23.15
N ALA A 113 35.72 20.75 -22.27
CA ALA A 113 35.04 19.49 -22.52
C ALA A 113 33.50 19.62 -22.39
N MET A 114 33.00 20.34 -21.39
CA MET A 114 31.55 20.56 -21.20
C MET A 114 30.94 21.47 -22.28
N GLY A 115 31.66 22.51 -22.74
CA GLY A 115 31.20 23.41 -23.80
C GLY A 115 31.17 22.81 -25.21
N LYS A 116 31.70 21.59 -25.41
CA LYS A 116 31.64 20.86 -26.69
C LYS A 116 30.43 19.90 -26.78
N GLY A 117 29.64 19.78 -25.72
CA GLY A 117 28.41 18.96 -25.69
C GLY A 117 27.16 19.67 -26.22
N GLU A 118 27.22 20.99 -26.43
CA GLU A 118 26.13 21.80 -26.98
C GLU A 118 26.60 22.53 -28.26
N GLN A 119 26.61 21.81 -29.36
CA GLN A 119 26.34 22.40 -30.67
C GLN A 119 25.24 21.55 -31.34
N PRO A 120 24.22 22.17 -31.95
CA PRO A 120 23.03 21.49 -32.48
C PRO A 120 23.36 20.49 -33.60
#